data_AF-A0A819PRD7-F1
#
_entry.id   AF-A0A819PRD7-F1
#
_cell.length_a   1.000
_cell.length_b   1.000
_cell.length_c   1.000
_cell.angle_alpha   90.00
_cell.angle_beta   90.00
_cell.angle_gamma   90.00
#
_symmetry.space_group_name_H-M   'P 1'
#
loop_
_entity.id
_entity.type
_entity.pdbx_description
1 polymer ?
#
loop_
_entity_poly.entity_id
_entity_poly.type
_entity_poly.pdbx_seq_one_letter_code
_entity_poly.pdbx_strand_id
1 'polypeptide(L)'
;MKLELLVNEILLNVFEFLQGVDLLRTFHRLNARFDNLLFIHFRSNYLNFESVSKTDFDIVCQQHLPLIFDRIIALRLSENDETPQQTRCLFAYNITL
;
A
#
# COMPACT_ATOMS: atom_id res chain seq x y z
N MET A 1 -17.11 3.36 -18.64
CA MET A 1 -15.97 4.29 -18.51
C MET A 1 -14.69 3.47 -18.60
N LYS A 2 -13.72 3.83 -19.44
CA LYS A 2 -12.42 3.13 -19.48
C LYS A 2 -11.42 3.91 -18.63
N LEU A 3 -11.10 3.38 -17.46
CA LEU A 3 -10.18 4.02 -16.50
C LEU A 3 -8.82 4.33 -17.15
N GLU A 4 -8.39 3.48 -18.08
CA GLU A 4 -7.15 3.61 -18.86
C GLU A 4 -7.08 4.87 -19.72
N LEU A 5 -8.21 5.49 -20.05
CA LEU A 5 -8.25 6.73 -20.84
C LEU A 5 -8.05 8.00 -20.00
N LEU A 6 -8.13 7.88 -18.67
CA LEU A 6 -7.86 9.03 -17.79
C LEU A 6 -6.39 9.38 -17.85
N VAL A 7 -6.05 10.67 -17.71
CA VAL A 7 -4.66 11.12 -17.60
C VAL A 7 -4.08 10.78 -16.23
N ASN A 8 -2.76 10.72 -16.13
CA ASN A 8 -2.06 10.28 -14.91
C ASN A 8 -2.40 11.15 -13.69
N GLU A 9 -2.53 12.45 -13.89
CA GLU A 9 -2.82 13.43 -12.85
C GLU A 9 -4.20 13.19 -12.23
N ILE A 10 -5.18 12.82 -13.05
CA ILE A 10 -6.53 12.49 -12.55
C ILE A 10 -6.50 11.18 -11.78
N LEU A 11 -5.77 10.17 -12.27
CA LEU A 11 -5.62 8.91 -11.55
C LEU A 11 -4.93 9.10 -10.20
N LEU A 12 -3.86 9.90 -10.15
CA LEU A 12 -3.18 10.22 -8.90
C LEU A 12 -4.09 10.98 -7.94
N ASN A 13 -4.86 11.96 -8.43
CA ASN A 13 -5.87 12.63 -7.61
C ASN A 13 -6.92 11.65 -7.05
N VAL A 14 -7.33 10.64 -7.81
CA VAL A 14 -8.23 9.59 -7.32
C VAL A 14 -7.56 8.75 -6.24
N PHE A 15 -6.26 8.45 -6.37
CA PHE A 15 -5.52 7.66 -5.41
C PHE A 15 -5.46 8.32 -4.02
N GLU A 16 -5.43 9.65 -3.94
CA GLU A 16 -5.47 10.39 -2.67
C GLU A 16 -6.74 10.15 -1.84
N PHE A 17 -7.82 9.62 -2.44
CA PHE A 17 -9.06 9.28 -1.74
C PHE A 17 -9.13 7.81 -1.30
N LEU A 18 -8.14 7.00 -1.64
CA LEU A 18 -8.12 5.56 -1.38
C LEU A 18 -7.05 5.20 -0.34
N GLN A 19 -7.30 4.15 0.44
CA GLN A 19 -6.29 3.63 1.36
C GLN A 19 -5.16 2.99 0.55
N GLY A 20 -3.92 3.16 1.01
CA GLY A 20 -2.75 2.60 0.34
C GLY A 20 -2.83 1.08 0.15
N VAL A 21 -3.41 0.36 1.11
CA VAL A 21 -3.64 -1.08 1.00
C VAL A 21 -4.61 -1.42 -0.13
N ASP A 22 -5.71 -0.69 -0.26
CA ASP A 22 -6.70 -0.90 -1.32
C ASP A 22 -6.11 -0.58 -2.70
N LEU A 23 -5.26 0.45 -2.77
CA LEU A 23 -4.53 0.81 -3.98
C LEU A 23 -3.63 -0.33 -4.45
N LEU A 24 -2.83 -0.91 -3.55
CA LEU A 24 -1.95 -2.02 -3.87
C LEU A 24 -2.74 -3.24 -4.32
N ARG A 25 -3.78 -3.63 -3.59
CA ARG A 25 -4.60 -4.80 -3.94
C ARG A 25 -5.31 -4.65 -5.30
N THR A 26 -5.76 -3.45 -5.61
CA THR A 26 -6.60 -3.19 -6.78
C THR A 26 -5.78 -2.93 -8.04
N PHE A 27 -4.70 -2.15 -7.94
CA PHE A 27 -3.99 -1.61 -9.10
C PHE A 27 -2.63 -2.25 -9.36
N HIS A 28 -2.03 -2.92 -8.36
CA HIS A 28 -0.74 -3.57 -8.56
C HIS A 28 -0.86 -4.71 -9.58
N ARG A 29 0.10 -4.80 -10.50
CA ARG A 29 0.16 -5.78 -11.60
C ARG A 29 -1.01 -5.73 -12.59
N LEU A 30 -1.87 -4.71 -12.51
CA LEU A 30 -2.94 -4.54 -13.48
C LEU A 30 -2.36 -4.20 -14.86
N ASN A 31 -1.40 -3.26 -14.88
CA ASN A 31 -0.47 -3.04 -15.99
C ASN A 31 0.70 -2.16 -15.52
N ALA A 32 1.76 -2.07 -16.34
CA ALA A 32 2.96 -1.32 -16.01
C ALA A 32 2.72 0.18 -15.74
N ARG A 33 1.68 0.77 -16.35
CA ARG A 33 1.34 2.17 -16.11
C ARG A 33 0.80 2.36 -14.69
N PHE A 34 -0.11 1.51 -14.23
CA PHE A 34 -0.63 1.58 -12.86
C PHE A 34 0.45 1.26 -11.82
N ASP A 35 1.32 0.29 -12.09
CA ASP A 35 2.47 0.03 -11.20
C ASP A 35 3.34 1.28 -11.04
N ASN A 36 3.62 2.00 -12.13
CA ASN A 36 4.37 3.25 -12.07
C ASN A 36 3.62 4.36 -11.30
N LEU A 37 2.30 4.46 -11.46
CA LEU A 37 1.50 5.44 -10.72
C LEU A 37 1.46 5.14 -9.22
N LEU A 38 1.34 3.87 -8.84
CA LEU A 38 1.47 3.45 -7.44
C LEU A 38 2.84 3.84 -6.87
N PHE A 39 3.92 3.60 -7.62
CA PHE A 39 5.26 4.01 -7.19
C PHE A 39 5.38 5.53 -7.00
N ILE A 40 4.79 6.33 -7.88
CA ILE A 40 4.78 7.80 -7.75
C ILE A 40 3.98 8.21 -6.52
N HIS A 41 2.79 7.64 -6.33
CA HIS A 41 1.91 7.98 -5.20
C HIS A 41 2.56 7.63 -3.85
N PHE A 42 3.17 6.44 -3.72
CA PHE A 42 3.78 6.01 -2.45
C PHE A 42 5.05 6.77 -2.08
N ARG A 43 5.73 7.43 -3.02
CA ARG A 43 6.92 8.27 -2.71
C ARG A 43 6.65 9.40 -1.72
N SER A 44 5.41 9.87 -1.67
CA SER A 44 5.02 11.02 -0.86
C SER A 44 3.96 10.67 0.18
N ASN A 45 3.65 9.39 0.36
CA ASN A 45 2.52 8.94 1.17
C ASN A 45 2.91 7.88 2.21
N TYR A 46 2.06 7.77 3.22
CA TYR A 46 2.15 6.77 4.28
C TYR A 46 1.36 5.54 3.88
N LEU A 47 1.80 4.36 4.31
CA LEU A 47 0.98 3.15 4.25
C LEU A 47 0.33 2.93 5.61
N ASN A 48 -1.00 3.02 5.66
CA ASN A 48 -1.77 2.88 6.88
C ASN A 48 -2.33 1.46 7.04
N PHE A 49 -1.99 0.79 8.14
CA PHE A 49 -2.49 -0.52 8.54
C PHE A 49 -3.41 -0.50 9.77
N GLU A 50 -3.74 0.68 10.31
CA GLU A 50 -4.48 0.82 11.58
C GLU A 50 -5.87 0.17 11.58
N SER A 51 -6.51 0.13 10.41
CA SER A 51 -7.86 -0.41 10.22
C SER A 51 -7.91 -1.50 9.15
N VAL A 52 -6.80 -2.21 8.93
CA VAL A 52 -6.65 -3.22 7.88
C VAL A 52 -6.81 -4.62 8.46
N SER A 53 -7.52 -5.50 7.74
CA SER A 53 -7.67 -6.89 8.17
C SER A 53 -6.32 -7.60 8.25
N LYS A 54 -6.17 -8.59 9.15
CA LYS A 54 -4.93 -9.36 9.25
C LYS A 54 -4.51 -9.99 7.91
N THR A 55 -5.47 -10.54 7.17
CA THR A 55 -5.21 -11.12 5.85
C THR A 55 -4.60 -10.11 4.89
N ASP A 56 -5.12 -8.88 4.87
CA ASP A 56 -4.64 -7.84 3.98
C ASP A 56 -3.29 -7.30 4.43
N PHE A 57 -3.08 -7.18 5.74
CA PHE A 57 -1.79 -6.87 6.32
C PHE A 57 -0.72 -7.88 5.89
N ASP A 58 -1.01 -9.17 6.04
CA ASP A 58 -0.08 -10.26 5.70
C ASP A 58 0.24 -10.26 4.19
N ILE A 59 -0.77 -10.10 3.33
CA ILE A 59 -0.59 -10.02 1.87
C ILE A 59 0.29 -8.82 1.52
N VAL A 60 -0.02 -7.63 2.05
CA VAL A 60 0.75 -6.42 1.73
C VAL A 60 2.18 -6.54 2.22
N CYS A 61 2.40 -6.99 3.45
CA CYS A 61 3.75 -7.15 4.00
C CYS A 61 4.58 -8.15 3.20
N GLN A 62 4.01 -9.26 2.75
CA GLN A 62 4.77 -10.30 2.04
C GLN A 62 4.97 -9.99 0.55
N GLN A 63 3.98 -9.38 -0.11
CA GLN A 63 3.96 -9.30 -1.57
C GLN A 63 4.24 -7.90 -2.11
N HIS A 64 3.84 -6.85 -1.39
CA HIS A 64 3.86 -5.49 -1.92
C HIS A 64 4.89 -4.62 -1.22
N LEU A 65 4.98 -4.70 0.10
CA LEU A 65 5.85 -3.87 0.90
C LEU A 65 7.32 -3.98 0.47
N PRO A 66 7.89 -5.17 0.17
CA PRO A 66 9.27 -5.29 -0.32
C PRO A 66 9.55 -4.53 -1.63
N LEU A 67 8.53 -4.22 -2.43
CA LEU A 67 8.65 -3.52 -3.71
C LEU A 67 8.59 -2.00 -3.59
N ILE A 68 8.04 -1.49 -2.48
CA ILE A 68 7.79 -0.06 -2.26
C ILE A 68 8.41 0.47 -0.97
N PHE A 69 9.07 -0.39 -0.19
CA PHE A 69 9.59 -0.07 1.13
C PHE A 69 10.57 1.10 1.10
N ASP A 70 11.43 1.17 0.08
CA ASP A 70 12.40 2.24 -0.15
C ASP A 70 11.75 3.57 -0.57
N ARG A 71 10.42 3.61 -0.73
CA ARG A 71 9.68 4.73 -1.30
C ARG A 71 8.64 5.31 -0.36
N ILE A 72 8.12 4.53 0.59
CA ILE A 72 7.12 5.04 1.53
C ILE A 72 7.75 5.97 2.58
N ILE A 73 7.03 6.99 3.02
CA ILE A 73 7.52 7.91 4.05
C ILE A 73 7.56 7.20 5.41
N ALA A 74 6.48 6.53 5.78
CA ALA A 74 6.40 5.71 6.98
C ALA A 74 5.20 4.76 6.93
N LEU A 75 5.26 3.77 7.83
CA LEU A 75 4.18 2.83 8.12
C LEU A 75 3.40 3.31 9.34
N ARG A 76 2.07 3.23 9.29
CA ARG A 76 1.23 3.33 10.49
C ARG A 76 0.71 1.95 10.84
N LEU A 77 0.97 1.54 12.08
CA LEU A 77 0.58 0.26 12.62
C LEU A 77 -0.38 0.49 13.78
N SER A 78 -1.28 -0.46 14.01
CA SER A 78 -2.13 -0.52 15.19
C SER A 78 -1.81 -1.77 16.01
N GLU A 79 -1.99 -1.65 17.31
CA GLU A 79 -1.88 -2.73 18.29
C GLU A 79 -3.20 -2.81 19.07
N ASN A 80 -4.33 -2.67 18.37
CA ASN A 80 -5.66 -2.80 18.96
C ASN A 80 -6.14 -4.26 18.97
N ASP A 81 -7.25 -4.53 19.65
CA ASP A 81 -7.80 -5.89 19.81
C ASP A 81 -8.14 -6.57 18.46
N GLU A 82 -8.40 -5.79 17.42
CA GLU A 82 -8.71 -6.28 16.06
C GLU A 82 -7.43 -6.57 15.23
N THR A 83 -6.32 -5.92 15.58
CA THR A 83 -5.04 -6.01 14.87
C THR A 83 -3.86 -6.27 15.82
N PRO A 84 -3.93 -7.28 16.70
CA PRO A 84 -2.87 -7.50 17.67
C PRO A 84 -1.57 -7.93 16.97
N GLN A 85 -0.45 -7.40 17.45
CA GLN A 85 0.92 -7.81 17.11
C GLN A 85 1.39 -7.42 15.70
N GLN A 86 0.79 -6.44 15.04
CA GLN A 86 1.23 -5.99 13.71
C GLN A 86 2.72 -5.64 13.69
N THR A 87 3.24 -5.00 14.74
CA THR A 87 4.67 -4.67 14.86
C THR A 87 5.54 -5.92 14.83
N ARG A 88 5.15 -6.96 15.59
CA ARG A 88 5.89 -8.23 15.64
C ARG A 88 5.83 -8.95 14.30
N CYS A 89 4.67 -8.98 13.64
CA CYS A 89 4.51 -9.58 12.33
C CYS A 89 5.37 -8.87 11.27
N LEU A 90 5.42 -7.54 11.29
CA LEU A 90 6.24 -6.76 10.37
C LEU A 90 7.72 -7.20 10.42
N PHE A 91 8.29 -7.31 11.62
CA PHE A 91 9.68 -7.77 11.80
C PHE A 91 9.86 -9.25 11.42
N ALA A 92 8.86 -10.10 11.66
CA ALA A 92 8.90 -11.51 11.26
C ALA A 92 8.94 -11.69 9.72
N TYR A 93 8.44 -10.72 8.96
CA TYR A 93 8.52 -10.71 7.50
C TYR A 93 9.87 -10.22 6.95
N ASN A 94 10.91 -10.11 7.80
CA ASN A 94 12.26 -9.64 7.44
C ASN A 94 12.28 -8.23 6.85
N ILE A 95 11.27 -7.42 7.16
CA ILE A 95 11.24 -6.01 6.79
C ILE A 95 12.15 -5.28 7.77
N THR A 96 13.35 -4.93 7.30
CA THR A 96 14.37 -4.23 8.08
C THR A 96 14.18 -2.73 7.86
N LEU A 97 13.78 -2.03 8.93
CA LEU A 97 13.69 -0.56 9.01
C LEU A 97 15.07 0.07 9.15
#